data_AF-A0A6J1Q915-F1
#
_entry.id   AF-A0A6J1Q915-F1
#
_cell.length_a   1.000
_cell.length_b   1.000
_cell.length_c   1.000
_cell.angle_alpha   90.00
_cell.angle_beta   90.00
_cell.angle_gamma   90.00
#
_symmetry.space_group_name_H-M   'P 1'
#
loop_
_entity.id
_entity.type
_entity.pdbx_description
1 polymer ?
#
loop_
_entity_poly.entity_id
_entity_poly.type
_entity_poly.pdbx_seq_one_letter_code
_entity_poly.pdbx_strand_id
1 'polypeptide(L)'
;MDEVDRSGRSLRDSDDELIHWCHGASGIIYMMAAAYLRWKDQRYLDSCKRAGDLVWRKGLLRKGPGICHGVAGNGYVFLLLYRLTGDERYLYRAAKFADFMNLPQFQTDARIPDSPYSLYEGIAGTACFLADLIEPDKAHFPFQDVF
;
A
#
# COMPACT_ATOMS: atom_id res chain seq x y z
N MET A 1 22.50 3.27 24.95
CA MET A 1 23.62 2.85 24.08
C MET A 1 23.13 1.57 23.47
N ASP A 2 22.52 1.68 22.30
CA ASP A 2 21.72 0.58 21.75
C ASP A 2 22.67 -0.46 21.16
N GLU A 3 22.44 -1.73 21.51
CA GLU A 3 23.26 -2.85 21.04
C GLU A 3 23.12 -2.98 19.52
N VAL A 4 24.24 -2.86 18.82
CA VAL A 4 24.35 -3.03 17.37
C VAL A 4 24.66 -4.50 17.10
N ASP A 5 23.81 -5.18 16.33
CA ASP A 5 24.09 -6.55 15.88
C ASP A 5 25.33 -6.58 14.97
N ARG A 6 25.98 -7.74 14.85
CA ARG A 6 27.17 -8.02 14.02
C ARG A 6 27.02 -7.62 12.54
N SER A 7 25.82 -7.30 12.09
CA SER A 7 25.52 -6.75 10.76
C SER A 7 25.66 -5.22 10.65
N GLY A 8 26.00 -4.51 11.74
CA GLY A 8 26.09 -3.05 11.77
C GLY A 8 24.72 -2.35 11.70
N ARG A 9 23.63 -3.11 11.76
CA ARG A 9 22.28 -2.56 11.82
C ARG A 9 21.94 -2.33 13.28
N SER A 10 21.56 -1.09 13.61
CA SER A 10 20.71 -0.84 14.77
C SER A 10 19.57 -1.85 14.71
N LEU A 11 19.32 -2.56 15.81
CA LEU A 11 18.12 -3.36 16.00
C LEU A 11 16.95 -2.40 15.79
N ARG A 12 16.47 -2.26 14.55
CA ARG A 12 15.31 -1.44 14.26
C ARG A 12 14.21 -2.00 15.12
N ASP A 13 13.67 -1.15 15.99
CA ASP A 13 12.54 -1.54 16.79
C ASP A 13 11.46 -2.06 15.83
N SER A 14 10.77 -3.13 16.21
CA SER A 14 9.78 -3.77 15.33
C SER A 14 8.63 -2.83 14.92
N ASP A 15 8.58 -1.65 15.56
CA ASP A 15 7.65 -0.56 15.28
C ASP A 15 8.15 0.49 14.27
N ASP A 16 9.42 0.47 13.85
CA ASP A 16 10.00 1.37 12.83
C ASP A 16 9.88 0.85 11.38
N GLU A 17 9.02 -0.13 11.15
CA GLU A 17 8.83 -0.71 9.81
C GLU A 17 8.11 0.27 8.87
N LEU A 18 8.73 0.57 7.72
CA LEU A 18 8.12 1.38 6.67
C LEU A 18 7.07 0.55 5.93
N ILE A 19 5.82 1.02 5.93
CA ILE A 19 4.70 0.40 5.21
C ILE A 19 4.36 1.25 4.00
N HIS A 20 5.31 1.34 3.06
CA HIS A 20 5.24 2.18 1.88
C HIS A 20 5.38 1.38 0.59
N TRP A 21 4.90 1.94 -0.52
CA TRP A 21 5.18 1.38 -1.85
C TRP A 21 6.68 1.44 -2.16
N CYS A 22 7.33 2.59 -1.90
CA CYS A 22 8.76 2.72 -2.19
C CYS A 22 9.67 1.88 -1.29
N HIS A 23 9.26 1.59 -0.06
CA HIS A 23 10.02 0.79 0.90
C HIS A 23 9.06 0.06 1.84
N GLY A 24 8.86 -1.24 1.63
CA GLY A 24 8.03 -2.06 2.52
C GLY A 24 7.14 -3.06 1.78
N ALA A 25 6.27 -3.71 2.57
CA ALA A 25 5.36 -4.74 2.07
C ALA A 25 4.43 -4.23 0.97
N SER A 26 4.00 -2.96 1.02
CA SER A 26 3.12 -2.37 0.03
C SER A 26 3.75 -2.28 -1.37
N GLY A 27 5.08 -2.26 -1.49
CA GLY A 27 5.78 -2.33 -2.77
C GLY A 27 6.14 -3.77 -3.18
N ILE A 28 6.59 -4.58 -2.20
CA ILE A 28 7.02 -5.96 -2.44
C ILE A 28 5.88 -6.82 -3.00
N ILE A 29 4.63 -6.54 -2.59
CA ILE A 29 3.47 -7.30 -3.03
C ILE A 29 3.32 -7.37 -4.55
N TYR A 30 3.66 -6.33 -5.30
CA TYR A 30 3.53 -6.32 -6.77
C TYR A 30 4.47 -7.33 -7.42
N MET A 31 5.71 -7.45 -6.91
CA MET A 31 6.66 -8.46 -7.39
C MET A 31 6.17 -9.87 -7.06
N MET A 32 5.64 -10.09 -5.85
CA MET A 32 5.07 -11.38 -5.44
C MET A 32 3.82 -11.73 -6.25
N ALA A 33 3.00 -10.75 -6.61
CA ALA A 33 1.83 -10.93 -7.46
C ALA A 33 2.24 -11.37 -8.87
N ALA A 34 3.18 -10.66 -9.49
CA ALA A 34 3.74 -11.03 -10.80
C ALA A 34 4.35 -12.43 -10.76
N ALA A 35 5.08 -12.77 -9.70
CA ALA A 35 5.63 -14.11 -9.46
C ALA A 35 4.55 -15.19 -9.40
N TYR A 36 3.48 -14.96 -8.62
CA TYR A 36 2.34 -15.86 -8.56
C TYR A 36 1.68 -16.03 -9.93
N LEU A 37 1.44 -14.92 -10.65
CA LEU A 37 0.79 -14.97 -11.96
C LEU A 37 1.63 -15.75 -12.98
N ARG A 38 2.96 -15.64 -12.92
CA ARG A 38 3.89 -16.34 -13.81
C ARG A 38 4.07 -17.83 -13.48
N TRP A 39 4.32 -18.15 -12.21
CA TRP A 39 4.74 -19.49 -11.80
C TRP A 39 3.63 -20.32 -11.17
N LYS A 40 2.50 -19.71 -10.79
CA LYS A 40 1.36 -20.34 -10.11
C LYS A 40 1.73 -21.08 -8.82
N ASP A 41 2.85 -20.70 -8.20
CA ASP A 41 3.28 -21.24 -6.90
C ASP A 41 2.58 -20.48 -5.76
N GLN A 42 1.88 -21.24 -4.92
CA GLN A 42 1.06 -20.73 -3.83
C GLN A 42 1.84 -19.88 -2.81
N ARG A 43 3.15 -20.12 -2.65
CA ARG A 43 4.01 -19.37 -1.71
C ARG A 43 4.05 -17.88 -2.04
N TYR A 44 3.94 -17.52 -3.31
CA TYR A 44 3.90 -16.12 -3.74
C TYR A 44 2.57 -15.45 -3.39
N LEU A 45 1.45 -16.13 -3.64
CA LEU A 45 0.13 -15.63 -3.25
C LEU A 45 0.00 -15.51 -1.72
N ASP A 46 0.51 -16.48 -0.97
CA ASP A 46 0.52 -16.42 0.50
C ASP A 46 1.36 -15.24 1.00
N SER A 47 2.46 -14.93 0.31
CA SER A 47 3.26 -13.73 0.61
C SER A 47 2.48 -12.44 0.33
N CYS A 48 1.69 -12.39 -0.74
CA CYS A 48 0.79 -11.26 -1.01
C CYS A 48 -0.26 -11.09 0.10
N LYS A 49 -0.88 -12.19 0.55
CA LYS A 49 -1.87 -12.16 1.64
C LYS A 49 -1.26 -11.65 2.95
N ARG A 50 -0.06 -12.12 3.32
CA ARG A 50 0.66 -11.63 4.52
C ARG A 50 1.00 -10.14 4.42
N ALA A 51 1.43 -9.67 3.23
CA ALA A 51 1.67 -8.25 2.99
C ALA A 51 0.38 -7.44 3.15
N GLY A 52 -0.74 -7.91 2.58
CA GLY A 52 -2.06 -7.29 2.75
C GLY A 52 -2.51 -7.20 4.21
N ASP A 53 -2.27 -8.23 5.01
CA ASP A 53 -2.61 -8.21 6.44
C ASP A 53 -1.72 -7.25 7.24
N LEU A 54 -0.45 -7.10 6.86
CA LEU A 54 0.43 -6.09 7.47
C LEU A 54 -0.04 -4.67 7.11
N VAL A 55 -0.35 -4.42 5.84
CA VAL A 55 -0.87 -3.14 5.36
C VAL A 55 -2.21 -2.81 6.02
N TRP A 56 -3.07 -3.81 6.25
CA TRP A 56 -4.32 -3.61 6.98
C TRP A 56 -4.09 -3.13 8.42
N ARG A 57 -3.08 -3.69 9.12
CA ARG A 57 -2.79 -3.32 10.52
C ARG A 57 -2.04 -2.00 10.65
N LYS A 58 -1.13 -1.69 9.74
CA LYS A 58 -0.14 -0.60 9.90
C LYS A 58 -0.12 0.42 8.73
N GLY A 59 -0.97 0.27 7.72
CA GLY A 59 -0.91 1.04 6.46
C GLY A 59 -1.66 2.37 6.45
N LEU A 60 -2.36 2.75 7.53
CA LEU A 60 -2.99 4.08 7.66
C LEU A 60 -1.95 5.10 8.13
N LEU A 61 -1.20 5.64 7.19
CA LEU A 61 -0.03 6.49 7.44
C LEU A 61 -0.44 7.93 7.73
N ARG A 62 0.29 8.61 8.63
CA ARG A 62 0.18 10.07 8.84
C ARG A 62 0.98 10.91 7.83
N LYS A 63 1.69 10.25 6.91
CA LYS A 63 2.63 10.90 5.97
C LYS A 63 1.93 11.64 4.82
N GLY A 64 0.67 11.35 4.56
CA GLY A 64 -0.12 12.01 3.52
C GLY A 64 -0.97 11.05 2.69
N PRO A 65 -1.76 11.58 1.74
CA PRO A 65 -2.72 10.80 0.97
C PRO A 65 -2.13 10.16 -0.30
N GLY A 66 -0.89 10.49 -0.68
CA GLY A 66 -0.27 10.06 -1.94
C GLY A 66 -0.04 8.56 -2.10
N ILE A 67 0.53 8.16 -3.24
CA ILE A 67 0.69 6.75 -3.62
C ILE A 67 2.08 6.17 -3.37
N CYS A 68 3.13 6.98 -3.26
CA CYS A 68 4.49 6.50 -3.01
C CYS A 68 4.68 5.94 -1.59
N HIS A 69 4.12 6.65 -0.62
CA HIS A 69 4.26 6.40 0.82
C HIS A 69 3.14 7.07 1.61
N GLY A 70 1.92 6.98 1.07
CA GLY A 70 0.70 7.53 1.65
C GLY A 70 -0.43 6.50 1.65
N VAL A 71 -1.58 6.93 2.16
CA VAL A 71 -2.74 6.05 2.36
C VAL A 71 -3.25 5.48 1.04
N ALA A 72 -3.38 6.27 -0.03
CA ALA A 72 -3.88 5.78 -1.32
C ALA A 72 -3.01 4.67 -1.91
N GLY A 73 -1.67 4.80 -1.80
CA GLY A 73 -0.73 3.78 -2.27
C GLY A 73 -0.89 2.45 -1.53
N ASN A 74 -1.14 2.52 -0.22
CA ASN A 74 -1.46 1.35 0.56
C ASN A 74 -2.86 0.79 0.26
N GLY A 75 -3.82 1.63 -0.15
CA GLY A 75 -5.13 1.21 -0.63
C GLY A 75 -5.06 0.32 -1.88
N TYR A 76 -4.17 0.63 -2.82
CA TYR A 76 -3.94 -0.18 -4.03
C TYR A 76 -3.52 -1.63 -3.74
N VAL A 77 -2.88 -1.90 -2.60
CA VAL A 77 -2.54 -3.27 -2.16
C VAL A 77 -3.79 -4.14 -2.11
N PHE A 78 -4.92 -3.58 -1.67
CA PHE A 78 -6.17 -4.31 -1.59
C PHE A 78 -6.89 -4.43 -2.93
N LEU A 79 -6.77 -3.43 -3.82
CA LEU A 79 -7.27 -3.57 -5.20
C LEU A 79 -6.51 -4.67 -5.95
N LEU A 80 -5.18 -4.74 -5.78
CA LEU A 80 -4.37 -5.84 -6.31
C LEU A 80 -4.81 -7.20 -5.75
N LEU A 81 -4.98 -7.31 -4.43
CA LEU A 81 -5.41 -8.56 -3.80
C LEU A 81 -6.81 -8.97 -4.23
N TYR A 82 -7.72 -8.01 -4.42
CA TYR A 82 -9.04 -8.26 -4.98
C TYR A 82 -8.91 -8.87 -6.38
N ARG A 83 -8.20 -8.22 -7.31
CA ARG A 83 -8.00 -8.75 -8.67
C ARG A 83 -7.31 -10.13 -8.69
N LEU A 84 -6.40 -10.40 -7.75
CA LEU A 84 -5.71 -11.70 -7.67
C LEU A 84 -6.58 -12.84 -7.14
N THR A 85 -7.57 -12.55 -6.30
CA THR A 85 -8.27 -13.58 -5.51
C THR A 85 -9.78 -13.63 -5.70
N GLY A 86 -10.39 -12.55 -6.18
CA GLY A 86 -11.84 -12.36 -6.19
C GLY A 86 -12.47 -12.22 -4.80
N ASP A 87 -11.67 -12.09 -3.73
CA ASP A 87 -12.20 -11.96 -2.36
C ASP A 87 -12.63 -10.51 -2.08
N GLU A 88 -13.95 -10.29 -2.05
CA GLU A 88 -14.63 -9.02 -1.76
C GLU A 88 -14.17 -8.34 -0.46
N ARG A 89 -13.61 -9.09 0.49
CA ARG A 89 -13.01 -8.52 1.70
C ARG A 89 -11.91 -7.52 1.37
N TYR A 90 -11.14 -7.73 0.31
CA TYR A 90 -10.10 -6.80 -0.10
C TYR A 90 -10.69 -5.53 -0.71
N LEU A 91 -11.77 -5.64 -1.50
CA LEU A 91 -12.47 -4.44 -1.99
C LEU A 91 -13.02 -3.60 -0.83
N TYR A 92 -13.59 -4.24 0.20
CA TYR A 92 -13.99 -3.57 1.43
C TYR A 92 -12.81 -2.84 2.12
N ARG A 93 -11.64 -3.49 2.21
CA ARG A 93 -10.45 -2.87 2.81
C ARG A 93 -9.95 -1.67 1.99
N ALA A 94 -9.98 -1.75 0.65
CA ALA A 94 -9.66 -0.62 -0.22
C ALA A 94 -10.60 0.57 0.04
N ALA A 95 -11.92 0.31 0.10
CA ALA A 95 -12.90 1.34 0.41
C ALA A 95 -12.66 1.99 1.79
N LYS A 96 -12.24 1.22 2.80
CA LYS A 96 -11.92 1.79 4.12
C LYS A 96 -10.70 2.70 4.12
N PHE A 97 -9.75 2.49 3.21
CA PHE A 97 -8.61 3.40 3.03
C PHE A 97 -9.06 4.72 2.37
N ALA A 98 -10.03 4.66 1.45
CA ALA A 98 -10.68 5.87 0.91
C ALA A 98 -11.47 6.62 1.99
N ASP A 99 -12.29 5.92 2.77
CA ASP A 99 -13.06 6.50 3.89
C ASP A 99 -12.13 7.22 4.88
N PHE A 100 -11.01 6.60 5.24
CA PHE A 100 -10.05 7.17 6.17
C PHE A 100 -9.48 8.52 5.69
N MET A 101 -9.17 8.65 4.40
CA MET A 101 -8.66 9.91 3.84
C MET A 101 -9.70 11.05 3.88
N ASN A 102 -10.99 10.71 3.96
CA ASN A 102 -12.08 11.67 4.09
C ASN A 102 -12.39 12.09 5.53
N LEU A 103 -11.74 11.47 6.53
CA LEU A 103 -11.93 11.88 7.93
C LEU A 103 -11.37 13.29 8.15
N PRO A 104 -12.11 14.20 8.81
CA PRO A 104 -11.61 15.54 9.12
C PRO A 104 -10.30 15.53 9.90
N GLN A 105 -10.16 14.55 10.80
CA GLN A 105 -8.94 14.34 11.56
C GLN A 105 -7.74 14.06 10.64
N PHE A 106 -7.88 13.18 9.65
CA PHE A 106 -6.80 12.90 8.71
C PHE A 106 -6.45 14.13 7.88
N GLN A 107 -7.45 14.88 7.40
CA GLN A 107 -7.22 16.10 6.61
C GLN A 107 -6.48 17.19 7.41
N THR A 108 -6.59 17.17 8.74
CA THR A 108 -5.89 18.11 9.64
C THR A 108 -4.51 17.60 10.07
N ASP A 109 -4.41 16.31 10.41
CA ASP A 109 -3.21 15.73 11.03
C ASP A 109 -2.17 15.24 10.00
N ALA A 110 -2.60 14.96 8.76
CA ALA A 110 -1.69 14.47 7.73
C ALA A 110 -0.67 15.53 7.33
N ARG A 111 0.57 15.09 7.09
CA ARG A 111 1.61 15.99 6.58
C ARG A 111 1.26 16.46 5.16
N ILE A 112 1.53 17.74 4.90
CA ILE A 112 1.50 18.29 3.55
C ILE A 112 2.73 17.75 2.80
N PRO A 113 2.56 17.09 1.64
CA PRO A 113 3.69 16.60 0.86
C PRO A 113 4.51 17.74 0.23
N ASP A 114 5.77 17.47 -0.13
CA ASP A 114 6.64 18.47 -0.78
C ASP A 114 6.05 18.95 -2.12
N SER A 115 5.43 18.04 -2.87
CA SER A 115 4.65 18.37 -4.08
C SER A 115 3.17 17.96 -3.94
N PRO A 116 2.30 18.81 -3.34
CA PRO A 116 0.93 18.46 -2.93
C PRO A 116 -0.02 18.03 -4.05
N TYR A 117 0.29 18.38 -5.30
CA TYR A 117 -0.53 18.09 -6.47
C TYR A 117 0.11 17.06 -7.41
N SER A 118 1.30 16.54 -7.07
CA SER A 118 2.00 15.56 -7.90
C SER A 118 1.33 14.19 -7.87
N LEU A 119 1.69 13.33 -8.84
CA LEU A 119 1.18 11.98 -8.92
C LEU A 119 1.60 11.12 -7.71
N TYR A 120 2.89 11.10 -7.36
CA TYR A 120 3.40 10.14 -6.37
C TYR A 120 3.21 10.59 -4.92
N GLU A 121 3.26 11.88 -4.63
CA GLU A 121 3.16 12.41 -3.27
C GLU A 121 1.80 13.05 -2.99
N GLY A 122 1.23 13.68 -4.01
CA GLY A 122 0.08 14.56 -3.90
C GLY A 122 -1.25 13.90 -4.22
N ILE A 123 -2.26 14.76 -4.32
CA ILE A 123 -3.66 14.37 -4.52
C ILE A 123 -3.94 13.77 -5.91
N ALA A 124 -3.05 13.97 -6.91
CA ALA A 124 -3.25 13.37 -8.22
C ALA A 124 -3.17 11.84 -8.15
N GLY A 125 -2.27 11.27 -7.34
CA GLY A 125 -2.24 9.83 -7.08
C GLY A 125 -3.45 9.33 -6.29
N THR A 126 -3.93 10.14 -5.34
CA THR A 126 -5.17 9.84 -4.62
C THR A 126 -6.36 9.79 -5.58
N ALA A 127 -6.45 10.71 -6.54
CA ALA A 127 -7.49 10.71 -7.55
C ALA A 127 -7.44 9.45 -8.43
N CYS A 128 -6.25 8.98 -8.83
CA CYS A 128 -6.10 7.70 -9.51
C CYS A 128 -6.66 6.55 -8.67
N PHE A 129 -6.29 6.46 -7.40
CA PHE A 129 -6.80 5.40 -6.50
C PHE A 129 -8.32 5.42 -6.38
N LEU A 130 -8.92 6.60 -6.21
CA LEU A 130 -10.37 6.74 -6.09
C LEU A 130 -11.09 6.39 -7.39
N ALA A 131 -10.52 6.74 -8.56
CA ALA A 131 -11.07 6.35 -9.85
C ALA A 131 -11.00 4.83 -10.04
N ASP A 132 -9.88 4.20 -9.71
CA ASP A 132 -9.68 2.76 -9.80
C ASP A 132 -10.57 1.98 -8.82
N LEU A 133 -10.95 2.58 -7.69
CA LEU A 133 -11.92 2.00 -6.75
C LEU A 133 -13.33 1.88 -7.35
N ILE A 134 -13.68 2.69 -8.35
CA ILE A 134 -14.97 2.63 -9.06
C ILE A 134 -14.99 1.46 -10.06
N GLU A 135 -13.84 1.11 -10.65
CA GLU A 135 -13.69 -0.02 -11.58
C GLU A 135 -12.62 -1.02 -11.09
N PRO A 136 -12.84 -1.71 -9.96
CA PRO A 136 -11.81 -2.47 -9.25
C PRO A 136 -11.22 -3.63 -10.06
N ASP A 137 -11.97 -4.20 -11.01
CA ASP A 137 -11.49 -5.26 -11.90
C ASP A 137 -10.37 -4.81 -12.86
N LYS A 138 -10.29 -3.50 -13.14
CA LYS A 138 -9.29 -2.88 -14.01
C LYS A 138 -8.21 -2.11 -13.26
N ALA A 139 -8.35 -2.00 -11.93
CA ALA A 139 -7.49 -1.20 -11.09
C ALA A 139 -6.03 -1.65 -11.13
N HIS A 140 -5.11 -0.73 -11.31
CA HIS A 140 -3.68 -1.00 -11.22
C HIS A 140 -2.93 0.22 -10.68
N PHE A 141 -1.94 -0.04 -9.83
CA PHE A 141 -1.08 1.03 -9.36
C PHE A 141 -0.46 1.75 -10.57
N PRO A 142 -0.44 3.10 -10.63
CA PRO A 142 0.04 3.82 -11.79
C PRO A 142 1.42 3.35 -12.24
N PHE A 143 1.52 2.97 -13.53
CA PHE A 143 2.73 2.41 -14.17
C PHE A 143 3.21 1.04 -13.64
N GLN A 144 2.37 0.33 -12.89
CA GLN A 144 2.69 -0.98 -12.33
C GLN A 144 1.48 -1.92 -12.39
N ASP A 145 1.05 -2.27 -13.60
CA ASP A 145 0.14 -3.40 -13.81
C ASP A 145 0.93 -4.71 -13.84
N VAL A 146 0.38 -5.74 -13.20
CA VAL A 146 1.01 -7.07 -13.07
C VAL A 146 0.24 -8.17 -13.81
N PHE A 147 -0.92 -7.84 -14.38
CA PHE A 147 -1.81 -8.78 -15.08
C PHE A 147 -1.53 -8.85 -16.58
#